data_AF-A0A2N2IHH7-F1
#
_entry.id   AF-A0A2N2IHH7-F1
#
_cell.length_a   1.000
_cell.length_b   1.000
_cell.length_c   1.000
_cell.angle_alpha   90.00
_cell.angle_beta   90.00
_cell.angle_gamma   90.00
#
_symmetry.space_group_name_H-M   'P 1'
#
loop_
_entity.id
_entity.type
_entity.pdbx_description
1 polymer ?
#
loop_
_entity_poly.entity_id
_entity_poly.type
_entity_poly.pdbx_seq_one_letter_code
_entity_poly.pdbx_strand_id
1 'polypeptide(L)'
;MLAAMGVLALGLGVIGACSSDDDDTSGGATGGTGGTGSPEQTGSVCEQATDCYPDVDGGLVGEAVCLDRVEGGYCTHLCEKDEDCCAAPGECATGLKQVCSPFESSGQKMCFLSCEEVDMKPYDGGTAWDDDNEFCQREASQEFICRSSGGGSDNRKVCVPGDCGVGEACLTTADCNGDLECLTDVDGGYCGKANCTANADCPNGSACVRMDETRSYCLRKCQGDSDCSFCRPWDDRTPCTNEVDYVEDGTPGQVCMPTLL
;
A
#
# COMPACT_ATOMS: atom_id res chain seq x y z
N MET A 1 52.52 6.96 32.59
CA MET A 1 52.63 6.18 31.35
C MET A 1 52.74 7.16 30.19
N LEU A 2 53.78 6.99 29.39
CA LEU A 2 54.24 7.91 28.34
C LEU A 2 53.26 8.01 27.16
N ALA A 3 53.33 9.17 26.49
CA ALA A 3 52.55 9.62 25.35
C ALA A 3 52.84 8.90 24.03
N ALA A 4 51.90 8.96 23.08
CA ALA A 4 52.18 9.03 21.64
C ALA A 4 51.01 9.69 20.89
N MET A 5 51.25 10.91 20.41
CA MET A 5 50.49 11.60 19.36
C MET A 5 50.85 10.97 18.01
N GLY A 6 49.87 10.78 17.12
CA GLY A 6 50.06 10.33 15.75
C GLY A 6 49.34 11.26 14.77
N VAL A 7 50.10 11.83 13.85
CA VAL A 7 49.83 12.96 12.96
C VAL A 7 49.45 12.47 11.55
N LEU A 8 48.42 13.11 10.98
CA LEU A 8 48.24 13.59 9.58
C LEU A 8 48.62 12.69 8.39
N ALA A 9 47.67 12.50 7.46
CA ALA A 9 47.95 12.40 6.03
C ALA A 9 46.84 13.08 5.22
N LEU A 10 47.18 14.26 4.65
CA LEU A 10 46.47 14.89 3.54
C LEU A 10 46.82 14.15 2.24
N GLY A 11 45.81 13.83 1.43
CA GLY A 11 45.97 13.43 0.04
C GLY A 11 45.25 14.42 -0.88
N LEU A 12 46.05 15.21 -1.62
CA LEU A 12 45.63 16.17 -2.65
C LEU A 12 45.91 15.59 -4.06
N GLY A 13 45.01 15.86 -5.02
CA GLY A 13 45.24 15.84 -6.48
C GLY A 13 44.90 14.51 -7.18
N VAL A 14 44.24 14.44 -8.33
CA VAL A 14 44.38 15.30 -9.52
C VAL A 14 43.07 15.41 -10.33
N ILE A 15 42.72 16.67 -10.60
CA ILE A 15 42.08 17.32 -11.76
C ILE A 15 41.83 16.45 -13.01
N GLY A 16 40.57 16.33 -13.42
CA GLY A 16 40.15 15.97 -14.77
C GLY A 16 39.04 16.93 -15.20
N ALA A 17 39.37 17.85 -16.11
CA ALA A 17 38.48 18.85 -16.67
C ALA A 17 37.77 18.32 -17.92
N CYS A 18 36.45 18.43 -17.96
CA CYS A 18 35.69 18.66 -19.19
C CYS A 18 34.65 19.74 -18.89
N SER A 19 34.87 20.87 -19.55
CA SER A 19 34.05 22.07 -19.60
C SER A 19 32.90 21.83 -20.57
N SER A 20 31.67 22.05 -20.12
CA SER A 20 30.54 22.41 -20.98
C SER A 20 29.67 23.36 -20.18
N ASP A 21 29.78 24.64 -20.53
CA ASP A 21 28.93 25.74 -20.09
C ASP A 21 27.51 25.53 -20.64
N ASP A 22 26.50 25.63 -19.79
CA ASP A 22 25.15 26.10 -20.14
C ASP A 22 24.50 26.64 -18.85
N ASP A 23 24.46 27.96 -18.74
CA ASP A 23 23.71 28.72 -17.75
C ASP A 23 22.20 28.54 -17.99
N ASP A 24 21.42 28.27 -16.94
CA ASP A 24 20.31 29.13 -16.49
C ASP A 24 19.28 28.39 -15.61
N THR A 25 18.92 29.06 -14.51
CA THR A 25 17.70 28.87 -13.69
C THR A 25 17.78 27.87 -12.54
N SER A 26 18.54 28.23 -11.51
CA SER A 26 18.28 27.83 -10.13
C SER A 26 17.00 28.50 -9.60
N GLY A 27 15.86 27.86 -9.85
CA GLY A 27 14.65 27.98 -9.04
C GLY A 27 14.77 27.02 -7.85
N GLY A 28 14.68 27.53 -6.63
CA GLY A 28 14.92 26.78 -5.40
C GLY A 28 14.01 25.56 -5.24
N ALA A 29 14.60 24.38 -5.40
CA ALA A 29 14.01 23.12 -4.95
C ALA A 29 14.26 22.99 -3.45
N THR A 30 13.25 23.29 -2.64
CA THR A 30 13.12 22.74 -1.29
C THR A 30 13.10 21.23 -1.41
N GLY A 31 14.03 20.57 -0.72
CA GLY A 31 14.20 19.12 -0.76
C GLY A 31 12.97 18.38 -0.26
N GLY A 32 12.28 17.71 -1.17
CA GLY A 32 11.39 16.60 -0.89
C GLY A 32 12.16 15.31 -1.19
N THR A 33 12.53 14.58 -0.15
CA THR A 33 13.06 13.22 -0.26
C THR A 33 12.03 12.39 -1.02
N GLY A 34 12.43 11.72 -2.10
CA GLY A 34 11.57 10.95 -3.00
C GLY A 34 10.93 9.72 -2.36
N GLY A 35 9.98 9.95 -1.46
CA GLY A 35 8.96 8.97 -1.14
C GLY A 35 7.97 8.91 -2.29
N THR A 36 7.58 7.70 -2.67
CA THR A 36 6.43 7.37 -3.50
C THR A 36 5.13 7.78 -2.80
N GLY A 37 5.02 9.05 -2.41
CA GLY A 37 3.85 9.60 -1.73
C GLY A 37 2.67 9.60 -2.68
N SER A 38 1.49 9.34 -2.13
CA SER A 38 0.21 9.51 -2.82
C SER A 38 0.21 10.84 -3.59
N PRO A 39 -0.26 10.87 -4.84
CA PRO A 39 -0.43 12.12 -5.56
C PRO A 39 -1.45 13.06 -4.88
N GLU A 40 -2.25 12.53 -3.94
CA GLU A 40 -3.29 13.25 -3.19
C GLU A 40 -2.85 13.54 -1.74
N GLN A 41 -3.34 14.64 -1.16
CA GLN A 41 -3.17 14.94 0.28
C GLN A 41 -4.02 13.99 1.14
N THR A 42 -5.25 13.69 0.70
CA THR A 42 -6.00 12.59 1.29
C THR A 42 -5.31 11.30 0.93
N GLY A 43 -4.94 10.56 1.96
CA GLY A 43 -4.15 9.35 1.87
C GLY A 43 -2.65 9.50 1.85
N SER A 44 -2.15 10.71 2.12
CA SER A 44 -0.76 10.85 2.55
C SER A 44 -0.50 10.12 3.87
N VAL A 45 0.72 9.63 4.02
CA VAL A 45 1.29 9.05 5.25
C VAL A 45 1.29 10.09 6.37
N CYS A 46 1.03 9.67 7.61
CA CYS A 46 1.02 10.57 8.79
C CYS A 46 1.33 9.81 10.08
N GLU A 47 1.92 10.50 11.06
CA GLU A 47 2.06 9.98 12.42
C GLU A 47 0.98 10.59 13.35
N GLN A 48 0.52 11.80 13.03
CA GLN A 48 -0.52 12.51 13.77
C GLN A 48 -1.35 13.41 12.85
N ALA A 49 -2.54 13.81 13.31
CA ALA A 49 -3.48 14.60 12.51
C ALA A 49 -2.91 15.95 12.00
N THR A 50 -1.91 16.53 12.67
CA THR A 50 -1.30 17.80 12.24
C THR A 50 -0.34 17.64 11.06
N ASP A 51 0.04 16.41 10.73
CA ASP A 51 0.90 16.13 9.59
C ASP A 51 0.10 16.15 8.28
N CYS A 52 -1.23 16.09 8.39
CA CYS A 52 -2.15 16.02 7.27
C CYS A 52 -2.46 17.39 6.69
N TYR A 53 -2.53 17.44 5.35
CA TYR A 53 -2.94 18.61 4.57
C TYR A 53 -2.10 19.89 4.81
N PRO A 54 -0.75 19.81 4.79
CA PRO A 54 0.12 20.96 5.06
C PRO A 54 -0.04 22.10 4.05
N ASP A 55 -0.49 21.79 2.82
CA ASP A 55 -0.61 22.77 1.73
C ASP A 55 -2.06 23.24 1.48
N VAL A 56 -3.01 22.88 2.36
CA VAL A 56 -4.41 23.30 2.21
C VAL A 56 -4.63 24.70 2.77
N ASP A 57 -4.91 25.64 1.87
CA ASP A 57 -5.23 27.02 2.21
C ASP A 57 -6.71 27.17 2.63
N GLY A 58 -6.95 27.82 3.77
CA GLY A 58 -8.31 28.15 4.23
C GLY A 58 -8.99 27.09 5.11
N GLY A 59 -8.29 25.98 5.39
CA GLY A 59 -8.74 24.92 6.29
C GLY A 59 -9.73 23.94 5.65
N LEU A 60 -9.72 22.71 6.15
CA LEU A 60 -10.59 21.63 5.68
C LEU A 60 -12.03 21.82 6.14
N VAL A 61 -12.97 21.23 5.40
CA VAL A 61 -14.33 21.03 5.89
C VAL A 61 -14.33 19.80 6.80
N GLY A 62 -14.12 20.04 8.09
CA GLY A 62 -14.06 18.98 9.12
C GLY A 62 -12.73 18.93 9.84
N GLU A 63 -12.63 18.02 10.80
CA GLU A 63 -11.39 17.78 11.56
C GLU A 63 -10.50 16.81 10.78
N ALA A 64 -9.22 17.18 10.59
CA ALA A 64 -8.21 16.28 10.04
C ALA A 64 -7.99 15.10 10.99
N VAL A 65 -7.89 13.90 10.44
CA VAL A 65 -7.68 12.65 11.15
C VAL A 65 -6.52 11.91 10.50
N CYS A 66 -5.57 11.48 11.32
CA CYS A 66 -4.59 10.49 10.92
C CYS A 66 -5.08 9.12 11.39
N LEU A 67 -5.37 8.21 10.47
CA LEU A 67 -5.72 6.83 10.81
C LEU A 67 -4.43 6.08 11.14
N ASP A 68 -4.16 5.92 12.43
CA ASP A 68 -2.93 5.30 12.96
C ASP A 68 -2.95 3.76 12.97
N ARG A 69 -4.09 3.15 12.61
CA ARG A 69 -4.23 1.69 12.44
C ARG A 69 -3.65 1.17 11.12
N VAL A 70 -3.18 2.09 10.28
CA VAL A 70 -2.54 1.82 9.00
C VAL A 70 -1.04 1.92 9.21
N GLU A 71 -0.28 1.03 8.61
CA GLU A 71 1.17 1.19 8.64
C GLU A 71 1.56 2.50 7.93
N GLY A 72 2.38 3.32 8.59
CA GLY A 72 2.68 4.69 8.13
C GLY A 72 1.53 5.70 8.27
N GLY A 73 0.34 5.29 8.68
CA GLY A 73 -0.82 6.16 8.85
C GLY A 73 -1.47 6.63 7.54
N TYR A 74 -2.69 7.12 7.63
CA TYR A 74 -3.46 7.63 6.49
C TYR A 74 -4.19 8.92 6.83
N CYS A 75 -3.89 9.99 6.10
CA CYS A 75 -4.58 11.27 6.22
C CYS A 75 -5.99 11.23 5.62
N THR A 76 -6.96 11.65 6.42
CA THR A 76 -8.34 11.89 6.02
C THR A 76 -8.91 13.04 6.85
N HIS A 77 -10.18 13.41 6.64
CA HIS A 77 -10.90 14.30 7.55
C HIS A 77 -12.36 13.91 7.64
N LEU A 78 -13.01 14.36 8.71
CA LEU A 78 -14.45 14.18 8.90
C LEU A 78 -15.24 14.93 7.82
N CYS A 79 -16.38 14.36 7.42
CA CYS A 79 -17.26 14.94 6.42
C CYS A 79 -18.74 14.61 6.72
N GLU A 80 -19.67 15.35 6.11
CA GLU A 80 -21.10 15.04 6.14
C GLU A 80 -21.60 14.54 4.77
N LYS A 81 -21.01 15.04 3.69
CA LYS A 81 -21.38 14.75 2.29
C LYS A 81 -20.16 14.78 1.35
N ASP A 82 -20.31 14.22 0.16
CA ASP A 82 -19.22 14.09 -0.83
C ASP A 82 -18.63 15.44 -1.26
N GLU A 83 -19.40 16.53 -1.22
CA GLU A 83 -18.90 17.88 -1.57
C GLU A 83 -18.05 18.52 -0.48
N ASP A 84 -18.00 17.93 0.72
CA ASP A 84 -17.08 18.36 1.77
C ASP A 84 -15.67 17.85 1.48
N CYS A 85 -15.55 16.74 0.75
CA CYS A 85 -14.28 16.22 0.24
C CYS A 85 -13.88 16.99 -1.02
N CYS A 86 -12.63 17.40 -1.10
CA CYS A 86 -12.09 18.33 -2.09
C CYS A 86 -12.72 19.73 -2.07
N ALA A 87 -13.29 20.15 -0.94
CA ALA A 87 -13.93 21.46 -0.81
C ALA A 87 -12.90 22.58 -0.68
N ALA A 88 -11.78 22.29 -0.01
CA ALA A 88 -10.75 23.29 0.24
C ALA A 88 -9.75 23.34 -0.95
N PRO A 89 -9.31 24.55 -1.37
CA PRO A 89 -8.27 24.68 -2.36
C PRO A 89 -6.99 23.95 -1.93
N GLY A 90 -6.46 23.09 -2.80
CA GLY A 90 -5.25 22.30 -2.54
C GLY A 90 -5.50 20.97 -1.81
N GLU A 91 -6.74 20.67 -1.42
CA GLU A 91 -7.08 19.41 -0.75
C GLU A 91 -6.96 18.20 -1.69
N CYS A 92 -7.39 18.37 -2.94
CA CYS A 92 -7.30 17.34 -3.97
C CYS A 92 -6.47 17.82 -5.16
N ALA A 93 -5.32 17.19 -5.35
CA ALA A 93 -4.30 17.65 -6.29
C ALA A 93 -4.51 17.11 -7.71
N THR A 94 -5.01 15.88 -7.85
CA THR A 94 -5.12 15.18 -9.15
C THR A 94 -6.55 14.95 -9.58
N GLY A 95 -7.50 15.72 -9.03
CA GLY A 95 -8.91 15.68 -9.44
C GLY A 95 -9.59 14.31 -9.29
N LEU A 96 -8.92 13.36 -8.61
CA LEU A 96 -9.48 12.06 -8.30
C LEU A 96 -10.67 12.24 -7.36
N LYS A 97 -11.73 11.48 -7.61
CA LYS A 97 -12.98 11.68 -6.87
C LYS A 97 -12.83 11.13 -5.46
N GLN A 98 -12.93 12.01 -4.48
CA GLN A 98 -13.10 11.64 -3.08
C GLN A 98 -14.58 11.64 -2.69
N VAL A 99 -14.95 10.74 -1.79
CA VAL A 99 -16.32 10.51 -1.34
C VAL A 99 -16.38 10.44 0.18
N CYS A 100 -17.48 10.94 0.72
CA CYS A 100 -17.73 10.94 2.16
C CYS A 100 -18.38 9.62 2.55
N SER A 101 -17.61 8.73 3.19
CA SER A 101 -18.06 7.37 3.50
C SER A 101 -17.88 7.04 4.96
N PRO A 102 -18.80 6.26 5.56
CA PRO A 102 -18.58 5.74 6.90
C PRO A 102 -17.35 4.83 6.93
N PHE A 103 -16.56 4.91 7.99
CA PHE A 103 -15.42 4.03 8.20
C PHE A 103 -15.65 3.13 9.41
N GLU A 104 -15.65 1.82 9.15
CA GLU A 104 -15.88 0.79 10.17
C GLU A 104 -17.21 1.02 10.95
N SER A 105 -17.29 0.49 12.18
CA SER A 105 -18.39 0.70 13.11
C SER A 105 -18.24 1.97 13.96
N SER A 106 -17.39 2.93 13.54
CA SER A 106 -17.13 4.17 14.30
C SER A 106 -18.32 5.12 14.35
N GLY A 107 -19.24 5.00 13.37
CA GLY A 107 -20.36 5.93 13.19
C GLY A 107 -19.97 7.29 12.63
N GLN A 108 -18.69 7.50 12.29
CA GLN A 108 -18.18 8.71 11.66
C GLN A 108 -18.03 8.49 10.15
N LYS A 109 -18.26 9.56 9.36
CA LYS A 109 -17.96 9.60 7.93
C LYS A 109 -16.68 10.39 7.71
N MET A 110 -15.84 9.88 6.82
CA MET A 110 -14.55 10.45 6.47
C MET A 110 -14.36 10.46 4.95
N CYS A 111 -13.48 11.33 4.47
CA CYS A 111 -13.17 11.44 3.04
C CYS A 111 -12.18 10.36 2.61
N PHE A 112 -12.58 9.55 1.63
CA PHE A 112 -11.75 8.52 1.04
C PHE A 112 -11.71 8.67 -0.48
N LEU A 113 -10.63 8.20 -1.09
CA LEU A 113 -10.55 8.03 -2.53
C LEU A 113 -11.61 7.00 -2.97
N SER A 114 -12.46 7.36 -3.93
CA SER A 114 -13.47 6.47 -4.49
C SER A 114 -12.84 5.52 -5.50
N CYS A 115 -13.15 4.24 -5.39
CA CYS A 115 -12.80 3.21 -6.38
C CYS A 115 -14.06 2.62 -7.03
N GLU A 116 -15.14 3.39 -7.08
CA GLU A 116 -16.30 3.03 -7.89
C GLU A 116 -15.92 3.11 -9.38
N GLU A 117 -16.42 2.19 -10.21
CA GLU A 117 -16.10 2.11 -11.65
C GLU A 117 -16.30 3.45 -12.38
N VAL A 118 -17.31 4.22 -11.98
CA VAL A 118 -17.61 5.54 -12.57
C VAL A 118 -16.63 6.65 -12.19
N ASP A 119 -15.88 6.44 -11.09
CA ASP A 119 -14.97 7.39 -10.45
C ASP A 119 -13.50 7.08 -10.76
N MET A 120 -13.16 5.84 -11.12
CA MET A 120 -11.83 5.39 -11.52
C MET A 120 -11.46 5.87 -12.94
N LYS A 121 -11.40 7.20 -13.12
CA LYS A 121 -10.97 7.81 -14.37
C LYS A 121 -9.52 8.23 -14.27
N PRO A 122 -8.69 7.90 -15.26
CA PRO A 122 -7.32 8.40 -15.32
C PRO A 122 -7.34 9.92 -15.46
N TYR A 123 -6.65 10.61 -14.55
CA TYR A 123 -6.56 12.07 -14.55
C TYR A 123 -5.80 12.60 -15.78
N ASP A 124 -4.87 11.81 -16.31
CA ASP A 124 -4.00 12.16 -17.44
C ASP A 124 -4.59 11.79 -18.83
N GLY A 125 -5.85 11.34 -18.88
CA GLY A 125 -6.48 10.88 -20.11
C GLY A 125 -5.98 9.50 -20.59
N GLY A 126 -5.37 8.72 -19.71
CA GLY A 126 -5.00 7.33 -19.94
C GLY A 126 -6.18 6.39 -20.18
N THR A 127 -5.90 5.09 -20.23
CA THR A 127 -6.93 4.04 -20.27
C THR A 127 -7.66 3.92 -18.95
N ALA A 128 -8.97 3.64 -19.03
CA ALA A 128 -9.76 3.29 -17.85
C ALA A 128 -9.12 2.10 -17.12
N TRP A 129 -9.32 2.08 -15.80
CA TRP A 129 -8.83 1.02 -14.95
C TRP A 129 -9.74 -0.19 -15.02
N ASP A 130 -9.16 -1.34 -15.30
CA ASP A 130 -9.89 -2.62 -15.33
C ASP A 130 -9.87 -3.33 -13.96
N ASP A 131 -9.08 -2.82 -13.01
CA ASP A 131 -8.89 -3.40 -11.68
C ASP A 131 -8.95 -2.31 -10.60
N ASP A 132 -9.89 -2.47 -9.66
CA ASP A 132 -10.17 -1.48 -8.61
C ASP A 132 -9.10 -1.48 -7.51
N ASN A 133 -8.46 -2.63 -7.25
CA ASN A 133 -7.34 -2.73 -6.33
C ASN A 133 -6.07 -2.09 -6.91
N GLU A 134 -5.77 -2.31 -8.19
CA GLU A 134 -4.63 -1.67 -8.86
C GLU A 134 -4.76 -0.14 -8.85
N PHE A 135 -5.97 0.37 -9.05
CA PHE A 135 -6.28 1.79 -8.91
C PHE A 135 -5.94 2.30 -7.51
N CYS A 136 -6.46 1.65 -6.46
CA CYS A 136 -6.17 2.05 -5.08
C CYS A 136 -4.68 1.96 -4.72
N GLN A 137 -4.01 0.91 -5.20
CA GLN A 137 -2.57 0.69 -4.98
C GLN A 137 -1.72 1.79 -5.59
N ARG A 138 -2.09 2.25 -6.79
CA ARG A 138 -1.35 3.28 -7.52
C ARG A 138 -1.67 4.69 -7.02
N GLU A 139 -2.94 4.97 -6.79
CA GLU A 139 -3.42 6.35 -6.56
C GLU A 139 -3.57 6.71 -5.08
N ALA A 140 -3.58 5.73 -4.16
CA ALA A 140 -3.53 5.98 -2.72
C ALA A 140 -2.23 5.46 -2.10
N SER A 141 -2.04 4.14 -2.05
CA SER A 141 -0.84 3.48 -1.51
C SER A 141 -0.89 1.99 -1.84
N GLN A 142 0.25 1.31 -1.94
CA GLN A 142 0.32 -0.12 -2.23
C GLN A 142 -0.47 -0.99 -1.24
N GLU A 143 -0.68 -0.52 -0.01
CA GLU A 143 -1.46 -1.24 1.03
C GLU A 143 -2.98 -1.00 0.93
N PHE A 144 -3.46 -0.28 -0.08
CA PHE A 144 -4.87 0.09 -0.23
C PHE A 144 -5.60 -0.82 -1.20
N ILE A 145 -6.72 -1.39 -0.75
CA ILE A 145 -7.67 -2.13 -1.59
C ILE A 145 -8.92 -1.30 -1.84
N CYS A 146 -9.58 -1.62 -2.94
CA CYS A 146 -10.94 -1.19 -3.14
C CYS A 146 -11.92 -2.08 -2.34
N ARG A 147 -12.44 -1.55 -1.23
CA ARG A 147 -13.41 -2.29 -0.42
C ARG A 147 -14.69 -1.49 -0.20
N SER A 148 -15.72 -2.25 0.16
CA SER A 148 -17.00 -1.71 0.57
C SER A 148 -16.86 -0.97 1.91
N SER A 149 -17.32 0.27 2.00
CA SER A 149 -17.25 1.03 3.27
C SER A 149 -18.10 0.44 4.41
N GLY A 150 -19.08 -0.41 4.08
CA GLY A 150 -19.92 -1.12 5.05
C GLY A 150 -21.10 -0.30 5.58
N GLY A 151 -21.38 0.86 4.97
CA GLY A 151 -22.39 1.84 5.39
C GLY A 151 -23.87 1.50 5.19
N GLY A 152 -24.24 0.23 4.97
CA GLY A 152 -25.63 -0.15 4.69
C GLY A 152 -26.14 0.45 3.37
N SER A 153 -27.13 1.35 3.43
CA SER A 153 -27.65 2.05 2.23
C SER A 153 -26.69 3.11 1.67
N ASP A 154 -25.75 3.58 2.49
CA ASP A 154 -24.74 4.59 2.12
C ASP A 154 -23.40 3.91 1.76
N ASN A 155 -23.45 2.63 1.41
CA ASN A 155 -22.26 1.86 1.09
C ASN A 155 -21.64 2.35 -0.23
N ARG A 156 -20.33 2.66 -0.18
CA ARG A 156 -19.52 3.07 -1.33
C ARG A 156 -18.34 2.13 -1.49
N LYS A 157 -17.75 2.10 -2.68
CA LYS A 157 -16.43 1.49 -2.90
C LYS A 157 -15.35 2.54 -2.69
N VAL A 158 -14.51 2.33 -1.68
CA VAL A 158 -13.45 3.27 -1.28
C VAL A 158 -12.12 2.56 -1.17
N CYS A 159 -11.05 3.29 -1.51
CA CYS A 159 -9.69 2.88 -1.24
C CYS A 159 -9.41 3.03 0.24
N VAL A 160 -9.13 1.92 0.90
CA VAL A 160 -8.82 1.88 2.32
C VAL A 160 -7.74 0.83 2.56
N PRO A 161 -7.03 0.91 3.69
CA PRO A 161 -6.06 -0.10 4.07
C PRO A 161 -6.70 -1.48 4.04
N GLY A 162 -6.06 -2.41 3.34
CA GLY A 162 -6.43 -3.81 3.43
C GLY A 162 -5.60 -4.52 4.49
N ASP A 163 -6.17 -5.61 5.01
CA ASP A 163 -5.41 -6.52 5.86
C ASP A 163 -4.50 -7.35 4.96
N CYS A 164 -3.18 -7.11 5.06
CA CYS A 164 -2.21 -7.77 4.20
C CYS A 164 -2.06 -9.25 4.53
N GLY A 165 -1.91 -9.58 5.81
CA GLY A 165 -2.10 -10.93 6.35
C GLY A 165 -1.38 -12.00 5.52
N VAL A 166 -2.14 -12.99 5.03
CA VAL A 166 -1.56 -14.00 4.12
C VAL A 166 -1.30 -13.37 2.76
N GLY A 167 -0.05 -13.46 2.28
CA GLY A 167 0.38 -12.92 0.98
C GLY A 167 1.29 -11.70 1.03
N GLU A 168 1.45 -11.11 2.21
CA GLU A 168 2.32 -9.96 2.47
C GLU A 168 3.80 -10.28 2.23
N ALA A 169 4.54 -9.35 1.63
CA ALA A 169 5.99 -9.46 1.52
C ALA A 169 6.63 -9.31 2.90
N CYS A 170 7.74 -10.01 3.15
CA CYS A 170 8.38 -10.00 4.46
C CYS A 170 9.87 -10.31 4.35
N LEU A 171 10.66 -9.77 5.26
CA LEU A 171 12.07 -10.12 5.40
C LEU A 171 12.29 -11.08 6.57
N THR A 172 11.45 -10.95 7.60
CA THR A 172 11.50 -11.76 8.82
C THR A 172 10.08 -12.07 9.31
N THR A 173 9.93 -13.10 10.15
CA THR A 173 8.63 -13.42 10.77
C THR A 173 8.07 -12.28 11.61
N ALA A 174 8.89 -11.35 12.09
CA ALA A 174 8.43 -10.19 12.85
C ALA A 174 7.62 -9.19 12.00
N ASP A 175 7.74 -9.27 10.67
CA ASP A 175 7.01 -8.42 9.73
C ASP A 175 5.59 -8.95 9.49
N CYS A 176 5.31 -10.21 9.87
CA CYS A 176 4.02 -10.84 9.62
C CYS A 176 3.06 -10.67 10.81
N ASN A 177 1.78 -10.42 10.49
CA ASN A 177 0.74 -10.22 11.50
C ASN A 177 0.25 -11.55 12.13
N GLY A 178 0.08 -11.57 13.46
CA GLY A 178 -0.53 -12.70 14.18
C GLY A 178 0.33 -13.96 14.22
N ASP A 179 -0.27 -15.11 13.90
CA ASP A 179 0.39 -16.44 13.93
C ASP A 179 1.03 -16.80 12.56
N LEU A 180 1.33 -15.80 11.74
CA LEU A 180 1.94 -16.00 10.42
C LEU A 180 3.46 -16.12 10.53
N GLU A 181 4.05 -16.84 9.58
CA GLU A 181 5.48 -17.05 9.43
C GLU A 181 5.95 -16.44 8.12
N CYS A 182 7.14 -15.82 8.12
CA CYS A 182 7.73 -15.33 6.89
C CYS A 182 8.39 -16.49 6.13
N LEU A 183 7.87 -16.79 4.95
CA LEU A 183 8.43 -17.78 4.04
C LEU A 183 9.56 -17.14 3.25
N THR A 184 10.77 -17.15 3.82
CA THR A 184 11.96 -16.51 3.22
C THR A 184 12.56 -17.27 2.04
N ASP A 185 12.07 -18.49 1.77
CA ASP A 185 12.46 -19.29 0.59
C ASP A 185 11.77 -18.81 -0.70
N VAL A 186 10.94 -17.76 -0.59
CA VAL A 186 10.24 -17.08 -1.67
C VAL A 186 10.95 -15.75 -1.95
N ASP A 187 11.05 -15.38 -3.22
CA ASP A 187 11.58 -14.06 -3.60
C ASP A 187 10.75 -12.92 -3.00
N GLY A 188 11.39 -11.95 -2.35
CA GLY A 188 10.72 -10.90 -1.55
C GLY A 188 10.02 -11.38 -0.27
N GLY A 189 10.13 -12.68 0.07
CA GLY A 189 9.46 -13.34 1.19
C GLY A 189 7.92 -13.38 1.06
N TYR A 190 7.24 -14.19 1.87
CA TYR A 190 5.77 -14.30 1.84
C TYR A 190 5.23 -14.64 3.24
N CYS A 191 4.39 -13.80 3.82
CA CYS A 191 3.69 -14.11 5.06
C CYS A 191 2.63 -15.17 4.80
N GLY A 192 2.81 -16.34 5.40
CA GLY A 192 1.90 -17.47 5.29
C GLY A 192 1.88 -18.28 6.58
N LYS A 193 0.98 -19.25 6.69
CA LYS A 193 0.95 -20.17 7.83
C LYS A 193 1.38 -21.55 7.39
N ALA A 194 2.47 -22.05 7.95
CA ALA A 194 2.99 -23.38 7.64
C ALA A 194 2.18 -24.51 8.29
N ASN A 195 2.32 -25.71 7.74
CA ASN A 195 1.79 -26.98 8.27
C ASN A 195 0.27 -27.01 8.44
N CYS A 196 -0.48 -26.34 7.56
CA CYS A 196 -1.93 -26.47 7.55
C CYS A 196 -2.35 -27.88 7.09
N THR A 197 -3.42 -28.42 7.68
CA THR A 197 -3.95 -29.76 7.38
C THR A 197 -5.34 -29.72 6.76
N ALA A 198 -6.02 -28.57 6.83
CA ALA A 198 -7.29 -28.28 6.18
C ALA A 198 -7.41 -26.77 5.92
N ASN A 199 -8.33 -26.35 5.06
CA ASN A 199 -8.62 -24.93 4.84
C ASN A 199 -9.11 -24.23 6.12
N ALA A 200 -9.71 -24.96 7.05
CA ALA A 200 -10.15 -24.42 8.35
C ALA A 200 -8.98 -24.00 9.26
N ASP A 201 -7.77 -24.48 9.00
CA ASP A 201 -6.56 -24.06 9.75
C ASP A 201 -6.04 -22.70 9.28
N CYS A 202 -6.50 -22.25 8.11
CA CYS A 202 -6.02 -21.07 7.43
C CYS A 202 -6.85 -19.83 7.75
N PRO A 203 -6.21 -18.65 7.85
CA PRO A 203 -6.93 -17.39 8.01
C PRO A 203 -7.97 -17.16 6.90
N ASN A 204 -9.01 -16.36 7.20
CA ASN A 204 -10.01 -16.00 6.21
C ASN A 204 -9.37 -15.44 4.93
N GLY A 205 -9.88 -15.84 3.77
CA GLY A 205 -9.33 -15.42 2.48
C GLY A 205 -8.11 -16.23 2.01
N SER A 206 -7.68 -17.26 2.74
CA SER A 206 -6.60 -18.16 2.30
C SER A 206 -7.06 -19.62 2.15
N ALA A 207 -6.23 -20.44 1.52
CA ALA A 207 -6.45 -21.87 1.30
C ALA A 207 -5.19 -22.65 1.67
N CYS A 208 -5.38 -23.88 2.16
CA CYS A 208 -4.28 -24.76 2.49
C CYS A 208 -3.78 -25.48 1.24
N VAL A 209 -2.55 -25.15 0.83
CA VAL A 209 -1.92 -25.67 -0.39
C VAL A 209 -0.71 -26.50 0.00
N ARG A 210 -0.59 -27.68 -0.61
CA ARG A 210 0.55 -28.58 -0.48
C ARG A 210 1.62 -28.14 -1.47
N MET A 211 2.80 -27.80 -0.96
CA MET A 211 3.96 -27.44 -1.80
C MET A 211 4.78 -28.69 -2.15
N ASP A 212 4.86 -29.64 -1.23
CA ASP A 212 5.49 -30.94 -1.44
C ASP A 212 4.91 -32.00 -0.50
N GLU A 213 5.50 -33.20 -0.45
CA GLU A 213 5.03 -34.31 0.38
C GLU A 213 4.97 -34.01 1.88
N THR A 214 5.71 -33.01 2.35
CA THR A 214 5.90 -32.70 3.77
C THR A 214 5.48 -31.29 4.18
N ARG A 215 5.40 -30.36 3.22
CA ARG A 215 5.11 -28.95 3.48
C ARG A 215 3.79 -28.52 2.88
N SER A 216 2.99 -27.86 3.70
CA SER A 216 1.77 -27.18 3.30
C SER A 216 1.76 -25.77 3.87
N TYR A 217 1.17 -24.83 3.14
CA TYR A 217 1.06 -23.44 3.56
C TYR A 217 -0.33 -22.89 3.25
N CYS A 218 -0.79 -22.00 4.12
CA CYS A 218 -1.94 -21.16 3.82
C CYS A 218 -1.50 -20.08 2.83
N LEU A 219 -2.00 -20.16 1.59
CA LEU A 219 -1.78 -19.18 0.53
C LEU A 219 -3.05 -18.36 0.29
N ARG A 220 -2.89 -17.08 -0.02
CA ARG A 220 -3.99 -16.15 -0.29
C ARG A 220 -4.79 -16.61 -1.50
N LYS A 221 -6.12 -16.65 -1.39
CA LYS A 221 -7.01 -16.88 -2.53
C LYS A 221 -7.06 -15.63 -3.40
N CYS A 222 -7.17 -15.81 -4.71
CA CYS A 222 -7.23 -14.71 -5.67
C CYS A 222 -8.28 -14.97 -6.75
N GLN A 223 -8.70 -13.90 -7.41
CA GLN A 223 -9.50 -13.87 -8.63
C GLN A 223 -8.67 -13.43 -9.84
N GLY A 224 -7.60 -12.66 -9.61
CA GLY A 224 -6.64 -12.22 -10.63
C GLY A 224 -5.28 -11.85 -10.02
N ASP A 225 -4.30 -11.53 -10.87
CA ASP A 225 -2.92 -11.25 -10.45
C ASP A 225 -2.79 -10.03 -9.53
N SER A 226 -3.69 -9.06 -9.66
CA SER A 226 -3.77 -7.85 -8.82
C SER A 226 -4.04 -8.17 -7.34
N ASP A 227 -4.78 -9.24 -7.05
CA ASP A 227 -5.02 -9.71 -5.68
C ASP A 227 -3.73 -10.20 -5.01
N CYS A 228 -2.75 -10.58 -5.83
CA CYS A 228 -1.46 -11.14 -5.40
C CYS A 228 -0.33 -10.11 -5.38
N SER A 229 -0.54 -8.92 -5.97
CA SER A 229 0.35 -7.77 -5.82
C SER A 229 -0.02 -6.86 -4.64
N PHE A 230 -1.22 -7.04 -4.08
CA PHE A 230 -1.81 -6.14 -3.08
C PHE A 230 -0.95 -5.87 -1.82
N CYS A 231 -0.02 -6.75 -1.46
CA CYS A 231 0.85 -6.54 -0.30
C CYS A 231 2.29 -6.89 -0.61
N ARG A 232 2.67 -6.72 -1.88
CA ARG A 232 3.99 -7.08 -2.38
C ARG A 232 4.52 -5.95 -3.25
N PRO A 233 5.82 -5.66 -3.20
CA PRO A 233 6.45 -4.75 -4.15
C PRO A 233 6.14 -5.15 -5.60
N TRP A 234 6.07 -4.16 -6.49
CA TRP A 234 5.80 -4.40 -7.91
C TRP A 234 6.78 -5.34 -8.61
N ASP A 235 8.00 -5.44 -8.09
CA ASP A 235 9.05 -6.34 -8.61
C ASP A 235 8.90 -7.78 -8.10
N ASP A 236 8.13 -8.00 -7.02
CA ASP A 236 7.97 -9.29 -6.34
C ASP A 236 6.56 -9.88 -6.55
N ARG A 237 5.85 -9.46 -7.62
CA ARG A 237 4.47 -9.91 -7.88
C ARG A 237 4.40 -11.42 -8.00
N THR A 238 3.35 -11.97 -7.41
CA THR A 238 3.04 -13.40 -7.44
C THR A 238 1.89 -13.65 -8.42
N PRO A 239 1.97 -14.67 -9.30
CA PRO A 239 0.84 -14.99 -10.19
C PRO A 239 -0.34 -15.60 -9.42
N CYS A 240 -1.54 -15.27 -9.86
CA CYS A 240 -2.76 -15.94 -9.45
C CYS A 240 -2.99 -17.19 -10.31
N THR A 241 -2.98 -18.37 -9.69
CA THR A 241 -3.06 -19.65 -10.43
C THR A 241 -3.98 -20.67 -9.77
N ASN A 242 -4.60 -21.52 -10.60
CA ASN A 242 -5.33 -22.72 -10.18
C ASN A 242 -4.48 -24.00 -10.32
N GLU A 243 -3.24 -23.89 -10.77
CA GLU A 243 -2.30 -25.01 -10.92
C GLU A 243 -1.60 -25.31 -9.60
N VAL A 244 -2.39 -25.63 -8.56
CA VAL A 244 -1.89 -25.94 -7.22
C VAL A 244 -2.51 -27.21 -6.65
N ASP A 245 -1.75 -27.90 -5.80
CA ASP A 245 -2.22 -29.08 -5.07
C ASP A 245 -2.84 -28.66 -3.74
N TYR A 246 -4.15 -28.49 -3.68
CA TYR A 246 -4.84 -28.24 -2.42
C TYR A 246 -4.72 -29.42 -1.46
N VAL A 247 -4.69 -29.15 -0.15
CA VAL A 247 -4.70 -30.22 0.85
C VAL A 247 -6.04 -30.94 0.90
N GLU A 248 -7.15 -30.21 0.69
CA GLU A 248 -8.50 -30.78 0.61
C GLU A 248 -8.95 -30.94 -0.84
N ASP A 249 -9.25 -32.19 -1.22
CA ASP A 249 -9.73 -32.54 -2.56
C ASP A 249 -10.99 -31.76 -2.95
N GLY A 250 -11.04 -31.30 -4.20
CA GLY A 250 -12.21 -30.61 -4.74
C GLY A 250 -12.36 -29.15 -4.28
N THR A 251 -11.35 -28.58 -3.59
CA THR A 251 -11.31 -27.15 -3.30
C THR A 251 -11.28 -26.34 -4.60
N PRO A 252 -12.31 -25.52 -4.90
CA PRO A 252 -12.31 -24.68 -6.09
C PRO A 252 -11.58 -23.36 -5.82
N GLY A 253 -10.95 -22.80 -6.85
CA GLY A 253 -10.41 -21.44 -6.81
C GLY A 253 -9.02 -21.32 -7.40
N GLN A 254 -8.41 -20.16 -7.14
CA GLN A 254 -7.04 -19.82 -7.47
C GLN A 254 -6.36 -19.27 -6.21
N VAL A 255 -5.04 -19.36 -6.15
CA VAL A 255 -4.22 -18.80 -5.07
C VAL A 255 -3.03 -18.03 -5.63
N CYS A 256 -2.52 -17.10 -4.83
CA CYS A 256 -1.27 -16.41 -5.07
C CYS A 256 -0.12 -17.37 -4.78
N MET A 257 0.47 -17.91 -5.84
CA MET A 257 1.52 -18.93 -5.77
C MET A 257 2.91 -18.30 -5.96
N PRO A 258 3.66 -17.99 -4.89
CA PRO A 258 4.94 -17.33 -5.01
C PRO A 258 5.97 -18.19 -5.76
N THR A 259 6.91 -17.53 -6.42
CA THR A 259 8.05 -18.21 -7.05
C THR A 259 9.09 -18.56 -5.99
N LEU A 260 9.47 -19.84 -5.93
CA LEU A 260 10.53 -20.32 -5.05
C LEU A 260 11.91 -19.94 -5.62
N LEU A 261 12.85 -19.61 -4.74
CA LEU A 261 14.26 -19.36 -5.09
C LEU A 261 15.04 -20.63 -5.45
#